data_AF-A0A3E0KUL5-F1
#
_entry.id   AF-A0A3E0KUL5-F1
#
_cell.length_a   1.000
_cell.length_b   1.000
_cell.length_c   1.000
_cell.angle_alpha   90.00
_cell.angle_beta   90.00
_cell.angle_gamma   90.00
#
_symmetry.space_group_name_H-M   'P 1'
#
loop_
_entity.id
_entity.type
_entity.pdbx_description
1 polymer ?
#
loop_
_entity_poly.entity_id
_entity_poly.type
_entity_poly.pdbx_seq_one_letter_code
_entity_poly.pdbx_strand_id
1 'polypeptide(L)' 'MKNLQPLDLHPLKTESEYEAALLEIESLLEVPPGTPEAARLDLLATLPSDPPQPPLKRGEKSL' A
#
# COMPACT_ATOMS: atom_id res chain seq x y z
N MET A 1 16.96 -20.65 -6.09
CA MET A 1 16.74 -19.19 -6.09
C MET A 1 15.36 -18.97 -5.50
N LYS A 2 15.23 -18.18 -4.43
CA LYS A 2 13.93 -17.93 -3.79
C LYS A 2 13.04 -17.23 -4.83
N ASN A 3 11.92 -17.87 -5.18
CA ASN A 3 10.94 -17.32 -6.10
C ASN A 3 10.47 -15.99 -5.53
N LEU A 4 10.89 -14.88 -6.15
CA LEU A 4 10.23 -13.60 -5.99
C LEU A 4 8.81 -13.82 -6.50
N GLN A 5 7.88 -14.13 -5.58
CA GLN A 5 6.47 -14.15 -5.91
C GLN A 5 6.21 -12.81 -6.61
N PRO A 6 5.56 -12.79 -7.78
CA PRO A 6 5.20 -11.52 -8.41
C PRO A 6 4.52 -10.69 -7.33
N LEU A 7 5.12 -9.53 -7.05
CA LEU A 7 4.66 -8.67 -5.99
C LEU A 7 3.23 -8.29 -6.35
N ASP A 8 2.26 -8.94 -5.69
CA ASP A 8 0.86 -8.88 -6.08
C ASP A 8 0.26 -7.57 -5.56
N LEU A 9 0.84 -6.48 -6.06
CA LEU A 9 0.45 -5.11 -5.77
C LEU A 9 -0.84 -4.84 -6.52
N HIS A 10 -1.92 -4.85 -5.76
CA HIS A 10 -3.22 -4.42 -6.22
C HIS A 10 -3.47 -2.99 -5.73
N PRO A 11 -4.29 -2.20 -6.45
CA PRO A 11 -4.75 -0.93 -5.92
C PRO A 11 -5.43 -1.14 -4.56
N LEU A 12 -5.02 -0.35 -3.57
CA LEU A 12 -5.70 -0.29 -2.28
C LEU A 12 -7.06 0.39 -2.49
N LYS A 13 -8.13 -0.27 -2.06
CA LYS A 13 -9.52 0.16 -2.29
C LYS A 13 -10.19 0.64 -1.02
N THR A 14 -9.63 0.28 0.14
CA THR A 14 -10.20 0.58 1.45
C THR A 14 -9.16 1.20 2.37
N GLU A 15 -9.64 1.95 3.35
CA GLU A 15 -8.82 2.55 4.39
C GLU A 15 -8.10 1.48 5.23
N SER A 16 -8.76 0.35 5.51
CA SER A 16 -8.12 -0.76 6.24
C SER A 16 -6.96 -1.40 5.46
N GLU A 17 -7.06 -1.52 4.14
CA GLU A 17 -5.93 -1.97 3.30
C GLU A 17 -4.79 -0.95 3.31
N TYR A 18 -5.11 0.35 3.38
CA TYR A 18 -4.12 1.41 3.51
C TYR A 18 -3.40 1.37 4.85
N GLU A 19 -4.13 1.24 5.96
CA GLU A 19 -3.55 1.08 7.29
C GLU A 19 -2.68 -0.19 7.39
N ALA A 20 -3.14 -1.31 6.83
CA ALA A 20 -2.36 -2.54 6.79
C ALA A 20 -1.04 -2.37 6.00
N ALA A 21 -1.08 -1.63 4.88
CA ALA A 21 0.11 -1.30 4.12
C ALA A 21 1.08 -0.41 4.90
N LEU A 22 0.58 0.56 5.68
CA LEU A 22 1.42 1.41 6.54
C LEU A 22 2.12 0.59 7.63
N LEU A 23 1.40 -0.30 8.33
CA LEU A 23 1.99 -1.20 9.33
C LEU A 23 3.05 -2.11 8.71
N GLU A 24 2.81 -2.56 7.48
CA GLU A 24 3.78 -3.37 6.76
C GLU A 24 5.03 -2.57 6.39
N ILE A 25 4.89 -1.32 5.92
CA ILE A 25 6.03 -0.40 5.70
C ILE A 25 6.85 -0.29 6.98
N GLU A 26 6.23 -0.01 8.12
CA GLU A 26 6.91 0.13 9.42
C GLU A 26 7.71 -1.13 9.77
N SER A 27 7.13 -2.33 9.56
CA SER A 27 7.81 -3.59 9.82
C SER A 27 9.03 -3.85 8.92
N LEU A 28 9.06 -3.23 7.74
CA LEU A 28 10.10 -3.43 6.73
C LEU A 28 11.26 -2.42 6.85
N LEU A 29 11.13 -1.36 7.65
CA LEU A 29 12.15 -0.31 7.78
C LEU A 29 13.50 -0.82 8.33
N GLU A 30 13.48 -1.89 9.14
CA GLU A 30 14.68 -2.47 9.74
C GLU A 30 15.32 -3.59 8.89
N VAL A 31 14.72 -3.89 7.74
CA VAL A 31 15.17 -5.00 6.89
C VAL A 31 16.48 -4.63 6.18
N PRO A 32 17.46 -5.56 6.13
CA PRO A 32 18.71 -5.32 5.39
C PRO A 32 18.49 -5.06 3.89
N PRO A 33 19.28 -4.16 3.28
CA PRO A 33 19.22 -3.91 1.85
C PRO A 33 19.62 -5.14 1.03
N GLY A 34 19.14 -5.21 -0.22
CA GLY A 34 19.41 -6.34 -1.12
C GLY A 34 18.58 -7.59 -0.84
N THR A 35 17.60 -7.50 0.05
CA THR A 35 16.60 -8.54 0.31
C THR A 35 15.34 -8.31 -0.54
N PRO A 36 14.56 -9.36 -0.84
CA PRO A 36 13.23 -9.23 -1.45
C PRO A 36 12.29 -8.29 -0.66
N GLU A 37 12.41 -8.33 0.67
CA GLU A 37 11.63 -7.53 1.61
C GLU A 37 11.98 -6.04 1.51
N ALA A 38 13.27 -5.70 1.34
CA ALA A 38 13.69 -4.32 1.05
C ALA A 38 13.14 -3.83 -0.31
N ALA A 39 13.15 -4.68 -1.35
CA ALA A 39 12.57 -4.32 -2.64
C ALA A 39 11.03 -4.11 -2.56
N ARG A 40 10.37 -4.81 -1.63
CA ARG A 40 8.94 -4.62 -1.34
C ARG A 40 8.67 -3.31 -0.62
N LEU A 41 9.54 -2.93 0.33
CA LEU A 41 9.48 -1.62 0.99
C LEU A 41 9.60 -0.49 -0.02
N ASP A 42 10.57 -0.56 -0.95
CA ASP A 42 10.75 0.46 -1.99
C ASP A 42 9.47 0.69 -2.80
N LEU A 43 8.71 -0.37 -3.08
CA LEU A 43 7.46 -0.28 -3.82
C LEU A 43 6.31 0.24 -2.96
N LEU A 44 6.16 -0.24 -1.72
CA LEU A 44 5.14 0.29 -0.80
C LEU A 44 5.37 1.76 -0.44
N ALA A 45 6.61 2.22 -0.37
CA ALA A 45 6.95 3.61 -0.12
C ALA A 45 6.47 4.56 -1.25
N THR A 46 6.05 4.02 -2.40
CA THR A 46 5.45 4.82 -3.48
C THR A 46 3.93 5.01 -3.34
N LEU A 47 3.31 4.43 -2.32
CA LEU A 47 1.88 4.63 -2.06
C LEU A 47 1.54 6.12 -1.91
N PRO A 48 0.39 6.57 -2.44
CA PRO A 48 -0.05 7.94 -2.24
C PRO A 48 -0.25 8.20 -0.74
N SER A 49 0.06 9.41 -0.29
CA SER A 49 -0.10 9.81 1.12
C SER A 49 -1.55 9.86 1.60
N ASP A 50 -2.50 9.88 0.65
CA ASP A 50 -3.92 9.92 0.94
C ASP A 50 -4.54 8.50 0.86
N PRO A 51 -5.34 8.08 1.85
CA PRO A 51 -6.06 6.83 1.80
C PRO A 51 -7.06 6.82 0.64
N PRO A 52 -7.43 5.64 0.12
CA PRO A 52 -8.41 5.53 -0.94
C PRO A 52 -9.75 6.14 -0.48
N GLN A 53 -10.13 7.24 -1.12
CA GLN A 53 -11.40 7.91 -0.84
C GLN A 53 -12.55 7.03 -1.33
N PRO A 54 -13.60 6.82 -0.52
CA PRO A 54 -14.81 6.18 -1.02
C PRO A 54 -15.35 6.99 -2.20
N PRO A 55 -15.98 6.34 -3.20
CA PRO A 55 -16.47 7.04 -4.38
C PRO A 55 -17.37 8.19 -3.95
N LEU A 56 -16.98 9.41 -4.33
CA LEU A 56 -17.75 10.63 -4.07
C LEU A 56 -19.20 10.37 -4.51
N LYS A 57 -20.14 10.39 -3.56
CA LYS A 57 -21.55 10.23 -3.88
C LYS A 57 -21.98 11.44 -4.72
N ARG A 58 -21.99 11.26 -6.05
CA ARG A 58 -22.52 12.24 -7.01
C ARG A 58 -24.02 12.35 -6.79
N GLY A 59 -24.48 13.20 -5.87
CA GLY A 59 -25.92 13.33 -5.63
C GLY A 59 -26.43 14.11 -4.44
N GLU A 60 -25.63 14.70 -3.56
CA GLU A 60 -26.17 15.70 -2.63
C GLU A 60 -26.30 17.04 -3.36
N LYS A 61 -27.26 17.11 -4.29
CA LYS A 61 -27.83 18.38 -4.67
C LYS A 61 -28.63 18.83 -3.46
N SER A 62 -28.11 19.80 -2.72
CA SER A 62 -28.87 20.56 -1.74
C SER A 62 -30.18 21.00 -2.41
N LEU A 63 -31.30 20.54 -1.85
CA LEU A 63 -32.65 21.01 -2.14
C LEU A 63 -32.85 22.37 -1.48
#